data_AF-A0A2K5VJK5-F1
#
_entry.id   AF-A0A2K5VJK5-F1
#
_cell.length_a   1.000
_cell.length_b   1.000
_cell.length_c   1.000
_cell.angle_alpha   90.00
_cell.angle_beta   90.00
_cell.angle_gamma   90.00
#
_symmetry.space_group_name_H-M   'P 1'
#
loop_
_entity.id
_entity.type
_entity.pdbx_description
1 polymer ?
#
loop_
_entity_poly.entity_id
_entity_poly.type
_entity_poly.pdbx_seq_one_letter_code
_entity_poly.pdbx_strand_id
1 'polypeptide(L)'
;MGRRKSKRKPPPKKKMTGTLETQFTCPFCNHEKSCDVKMDRARNTGVISCTVCLEEFQTPITYLSEPVDVYSDWIDACEAANQ
;
A
#
# COMPACT_ATOMS: atom_id res chain seq x y z
N MET A 1 44.01 -32.85 24.44
CA MET A 1 42.53 -32.92 24.35
C MET A 1 41.98 -31.58 23.84
N GLY A 2 42.03 -31.32 22.54
CA GLY A 2 41.62 -30.04 21.95
C GLY A 2 40.10 -30.00 21.72
N ARG A 3 39.37 -29.21 22.52
CA ARG A 3 37.94 -28.94 22.32
C ARG A 3 37.74 -28.10 21.05
N ARG A 4 37.36 -28.74 19.94
CA ARG A 4 36.89 -28.05 18.73
C ARG A 4 35.57 -27.35 19.06
N LYS A 5 35.58 -26.01 19.13
CA LYS A 5 34.35 -25.19 19.20
C LYS A 5 33.51 -25.48 17.97
N SER A 6 32.31 -26.02 18.17
CA SER A 6 31.34 -26.21 17.10
C SER A 6 30.97 -24.84 16.51
N LYS A 7 31.18 -24.68 15.19
CA LYS A 7 30.80 -23.48 14.46
C LYS A 7 29.29 -23.47 14.32
N ARG A 8 28.58 -22.97 15.34
CA ARG A 8 27.12 -22.77 15.29
C ARG A 8 26.81 -21.83 14.13
N LYS A 9 26.07 -22.32 13.13
CA LYS A 9 25.56 -21.48 12.03
C LYS A 9 24.60 -20.44 12.62
N PRO A 10 24.72 -19.15 12.28
CA PRO A 10 23.78 -18.14 12.75
C PRO A 10 22.36 -18.48 12.28
N PRO A 11 21.33 -18.16 13.09
CA PRO A 11 19.95 -18.40 12.71
C PRO A 11 19.62 -17.66 11.40
N PRO A 12 18.84 -18.27 10.50
CA PRO A 12 18.45 -17.63 9.25
C PRO A 12 17.76 -16.31 9.57
N LYS A 13 18.21 -15.23 8.92
CA LYS A 13 17.59 -13.91 9.06
C LYS A 13 16.12 -14.05 8.67
N LYS A 14 15.22 -13.69 9.59
CA LYS A 14 13.78 -13.63 9.35
C LYS A 14 13.57 -12.80 8.09
N LYS A 15 13.00 -13.39 7.03
CA LYS A 15 12.61 -12.64 5.84
C LYS A 15 11.60 -11.61 6.32
N MET A 16 12.01 -10.36 6.37
CA MET A 16 11.13 -9.23 6.61
C MET A 16 10.13 -9.28 5.46
N THR A 17 8.89 -9.68 5.73
CA THR A 17 7.78 -9.43 4.83
C THR A 17 7.85 -7.94 4.52
N GLY A 18 8.20 -7.62 3.27
CA GLY A 18 8.47 -6.25 2.86
C GLY A 18 7.29 -5.35 3.20
N THR A 19 7.57 -4.06 3.43
CA THR A 19 6.54 -3.02 3.46
C THR A 19 5.67 -3.16 2.22
N LEU A 20 4.36 -3.29 2.41
CA LEU A 20 3.39 -3.33 1.31
C LEU A 20 3.62 -2.11 0.41
N GLU A 21 3.63 -2.32 -0.90
CA GLU A 21 3.82 -1.24 -1.86
C GLU A 21 2.65 -0.26 -1.75
N THR A 22 2.95 1.02 -1.56
CA THR A 22 1.94 2.10 -1.44
C THR A 22 1.70 2.81 -2.77
N GLN A 23 2.25 2.29 -3.87
CA GLN A 23 2.22 2.91 -5.19
C GLN A 23 1.32 2.10 -6.11
N PHE A 24 0.23 2.72 -6.57
CA PHE A 24 -0.79 2.08 -7.40
C PHE A 24 -0.82 2.66 -8.82
N THR A 25 -1.43 1.95 -9.76
CA THR A 25 -1.63 2.41 -11.14
C THR A 25 -2.89 3.27 -11.22
N CYS A 26 -2.83 4.41 -11.90
CA CYS A 26 -4.00 5.27 -12.02
C CYS A 26 -5.03 4.71 -13.02
N PRO A 27 -6.33 4.62 -12.68
CA PRO A 27 -7.36 4.17 -13.61
C PRO A 27 -7.66 5.17 -14.74
N PHE A 28 -7.24 6.43 -14.60
CA PHE A 28 -7.51 7.49 -15.59
C PHE A 28 -6.40 7.61 -16.63
N CYS A 29 -5.14 7.77 -16.18
CA CYS A 29 -4.00 7.99 -17.07
C CYS A 29 -3.11 6.75 -17.27
N ASN A 30 -3.43 5.64 -16.60
CA ASN A 30 -2.78 4.34 -16.75
C ASN A 30 -1.26 4.32 -16.50
N HIS A 31 -0.73 5.37 -15.85
CA HIS A 31 0.66 5.41 -15.42
C HIS A 31 0.84 4.54 -14.17
N GLU A 32 1.76 3.58 -14.27
CA GLU A 32 2.11 2.72 -13.14
C GLU A 32 2.73 3.52 -12.01
N LYS A 33 2.44 3.10 -10.76
CA LYS A 33 3.06 3.66 -9.55
C LYS A 33 2.94 5.19 -9.42
N SER A 34 1.87 5.76 -9.97
CA SER A 34 1.64 7.21 -10.01
C SER A 34 0.69 7.69 -8.92
N CYS A 35 0.03 6.78 -8.20
CA CYS A 35 -0.95 7.11 -7.19
C CYS A 35 -0.38 6.97 -5.77
N ASP A 36 -0.48 8.07 -5.02
CA ASP A 36 -0.10 8.15 -3.61
C ASP A 36 -1.36 8.12 -2.73
N VAL A 37 -1.28 7.37 -1.63
CA VAL A 37 -2.36 7.23 -0.65
C VAL A 37 -1.98 7.85 0.70
N LYS A 38 -2.83 8.72 1.21
CA LYS A 38 -2.72 9.35 2.53
C LYS A 38 -3.84 8.86 3.44
N MET A 39 -3.46 8.18 4.53
CA MET A 39 -4.40 7.68 5.54
C MET A 39 -4.51 8.64 6.71
N ASP A 40 -5.56 9.46 6.77
CA ASP A 40 -5.87 10.31 7.93
C ASP A 40 -6.75 9.53 8.93
N ARG A 41 -6.09 8.87 9.88
CA ARG A 41 -6.77 8.10 10.94
C ARG A 41 -7.47 8.98 11.98
N ALA A 42 -7.11 10.26 12.11
CA ALA A 42 -7.80 11.15 13.03
C ALA A 42 -9.20 11.51 12.50
N ARG A 43 -9.32 11.60 11.17
CA ARG A 43 -10.59 11.89 10.47
C ARG A 43 -11.27 10.64 9.90
N ASN A 44 -10.69 9.45 10.11
CA ASN A 44 -11.15 8.21 9.48
C ASN A 44 -11.36 8.37 7.97
N THR A 45 -10.42 9.04 7.31
CA THR A 45 -10.50 9.38 5.89
C THR A 45 -9.22 8.96 5.16
N GLY A 46 -9.37 8.20 4.08
CA GLY A 46 -8.32 7.87 3.12
C GLY A 46 -8.43 8.77 1.90
N VAL A 47 -7.31 9.32 1.44
CA VAL A 47 -7.21 10.13 0.23
C VAL A 47 -6.23 9.49 -0.72
N ILE A 48 -6.60 9.30 -1.98
CA ILE A 48 -5.72 8.84 -3.04
C ILE A 48 -5.62 9.91 -4.12
N SER A 49 -4.42 10.17 -4.61
CA SER A 49 -4.16 11.19 -5.63
C SER A 49 -3.16 10.69 -6.67
N CYS A 50 -3.40 10.99 -7.95
CA CYS A 50 -2.45 10.70 -9.02
C CYS A 50 -1.50 11.87 -9.26
N THR A 51 -0.19 11.62 -9.25
CA THR A 51 0.84 12.62 -9.53
C THR A 51 0.95 13.03 -11.00
N VAL A 52 0.32 12.27 -11.91
CA VAL A 52 0.40 12.50 -13.36
C VAL A 52 -0.83 13.26 -13.87
N CYS A 53 -2.04 12.74 -13.65
CA CYS A 53 -3.28 13.39 -14.11
C CYS A 53 -3.94 14.29 -13.05
N LEU A 54 -3.41 14.32 -11.81
CA LEU A 54 -3.89 15.16 -10.71
C LEU A 54 -5.31 14.84 -10.23
N GLU A 55 -5.85 13.68 -10.60
CA GLU A 55 -7.14 13.21 -10.10
C GLU A 55 -7.02 12.78 -8.63
N GLU A 56 -8.04 13.08 -7.83
CA GLU A 56 -8.08 12.81 -6.40
C GLU A 56 -9.41 12.16 -5.99
N PHE A 57 -9.34 11.22 -5.05
CA PHE A 57 -10.51 10.57 -4.48
C PHE A 57 -10.38 10.42 -2.97
N GLN A 58 -11.52 10.47 -2.28
CA GLN A 58 -11.61 10.35 -0.84
C GLN A 58 -12.65 9.30 -0.45
N THR A 59 -12.28 8.39 0.45
CA THR A 59 -13.16 7.35 1.00
C THR A 59 -13.02 7.26 2.53
N PRO A 60 -14.09 6.93 3.28
CA PRO A 60 -13.98 6.63 4.70
C PRO A 60 -13.10 5.40 4.95
N ILE A 61 -12.26 5.45 5.98
CA ILE A 61 -11.40 4.33 6.40
C ILE A 61 -11.65 3.95 7.85
N THR A 62 -11.37 2.70 8.20
CA THR A 62 -11.38 2.20 9.58
C THR A 62 -9.95 2.01 10.08
N TYR A 63 -9.75 1.62 11.35
CA TYR A 63 -8.42 1.26 11.86
C TYR A 63 -7.79 0.06 11.12
N LEU A 64 -8.60 -0.86 10.62
CA LEU A 64 -8.14 -2.05 9.91
C LEU A 64 -7.83 -1.78 8.44
N SER A 65 -8.28 -0.64 7.90
CA SER A 65 -8.10 -0.34 6.49
C SER A 65 -6.63 -0.13 6.14
N GLU A 66 -6.21 -0.64 5.01
CA GLU A 66 -4.88 -0.49 4.41
C GLU A 66 -4.95 0.39 3.15
N PRO A 67 -3.82 0.95 2.66
CA PRO A 67 -3.83 1.77 1.44
C PRO A 67 -4.44 1.10 0.20
N VAL A 68 -4.36 -0.23 0.13
CA VAL A 68 -4.98 -1.02 -0.95
C VAL A 68 -6.51 -0.97 -0.92
N ASP A 69 -7.11 -0.83 0.27
CA ASP A 69 -8.57 -0.71 0.40
C ASP A 69 -9.03 0.62 -0.23
N VAL A 70 -8.30 1.71 0.04
CA VAL A 70 -8.58 3.03 -0.58
C VAL A 70 -8.47 2.99 -2.10
N TYR A 71 -7.48 2.28 -2.62
CA TYR A 71 -7.34 2.10 -4.06
C TYR A 71 -8.51 1.28 -4.65
N SER A 72 -8.91 0.19 -3.99
CA SER A 72 -10.03 -0.65 -4.43
C SER A 72 -11.34 0.14 -4.45
N ASP A 73 -11.63 0.89 -3.37
CA ASP A 73 -12.79 1.77 -3.28
C ASP A 73 -12.81 2.81 -4.41
N TRP A 74 -11.65 3.32 -4.82
CA TRP A 74 -11.56 4.27 -5.92
C TRP A 74 -11.90 3.64 -7.27
N ILE A 75 -11.45 2.41 -7.52
CA ILE A 75 -11.80 1.66 -8.73
C ILE A 75 -13.31 1.41 -8.77
N ASP A 76 -13.89 0.90 -7.68
CA ASP A 76 -15.33 0.63 -7.59
C ASP A 76 -16.16 1.90 -7.81
N ALA A 77 -15.73 3.04 -7.24
CA ALA A 77 -16.38 4.32 -7.44
C ALA A 77 -16.28 4.82 -8.89
N CYS A 78 -15.14 4.59 -9.57
CA CYS A 78 -14.97 4.91 -10.98
C CYS A 78 -15.88 4.05 -11.87
N GLU A 79 -15.99 2.75 -11.59
CA GLU A 79 -16.88 1.84 -12.33
C GLU A 79 -18.34 2.23 -12.15
N ALA A 80 -18.77 2.50 -10.91
CA ALA A 80 -20.14 2.91 -10.61
C ALA A 80 -20.54 4.25 -11.25
N ALA A 81 -19.59 5.19 -11.39
CA ALA A 81 -19.85 6.48 -12.04
C ALA A 81 -19.97 6.38 -13.57
N ASN A 82 -19.46 5.30 -14.17
CA ASN A 82 -19.48 5.06 -15.62
C ASN A 82 -20.61 4.12 -16.07
N GLN A 83 -21.55 3.82 -15.18
CA GLN A 83 -22.71 2.97 -15.42
C GLN A 83 -23.97 3.79 -15.77
#